data_AF-A0A8H8RB98-F1
#
_entry.id   AF-A0A8H8RB98-F1
#
_cell.length_a   1.000
_cell.length_b   1.000
_cell.length_c   1.000
_cell.angle_alpha   90.00
_cell.angle_beta   90.00
_cell.angle_gamma   90.00
#
_symmetry.space_group_name_H-M   'P 1'
#
loop_
_entity.id
_entity.type
_entity.pdbx_description
1 polymer ?
#
loop_
_entity_poly.entity_id
_entity_poly.type
_entity_poly.pdbx_seq_one_letter_code
_entity_poly.pdbx_strand_id
1 'polypeptide(L)'
;KPPTPTDRLAAQIGKTRMFLYTRVAAAEDKVNSFMDSALDLESSFTSTIASLAPPPQSGEKLMPGALYVLVATMTGSIISRNRSILLRGALPLVVGIGAGWIVLPITMRNVSDLVWKYEQRFPAIADGHIRTREGVEKAWRMARVHTQQAVNIVDDKVASGRETVEEWVKKGK
;
A
#
# COMPACT_ATOMS: atom_id res chain seq x y z
N LYS A 1 24.63 56.61 17.29
CA LYS A 1 23.22 57.00 17.08
C LYS A 1 22.37 55.75 17.30
N PRO A 2 21.46 55.71 18.28
CA PRO A 2 20.67 54.51 18.55
C PRO A 2 19.72 54.23 17.36
N PRO A 3 19.53 52.96 16.96
CA PRO A 3 18.75 52.61 15.79
C PRO A 3 17.29 53.02 15.99
N THR A 4 16.73 53.69 14.98
CA THR A 4 15.34 54.13 15.01
C THR A 4 14.39 52.91 14.90
N PRO A 5 13.16 53.00 15.43
CA PRO A 5 12.20 51.89 15.37
C PRO A 5 11.96 51.37 13.94
N THR A 6 12.05 52.25 12.95
CA THR A 6 11.90 51.96 11.52
C THR A 6 13.03 51.11 10.96
N ASP A 7 14.28 51.33 11.40
CA ASP A 7 15.45 50.52 11.01
C ASP A 7 15.33 49.07 11.48
N ARG A 8 14.72 48.85 12.66
CA ARG A 8 14.50 47.50 13.21
C ARG A 8 13.44 46.72 12.43
N LEU A 9 12.38 47.40 11.96
CA LEU A 9 11.33 46.78 11.15
C LEU A 9 11.87 46.40 9.76
N ALA A 10 12.64 47.28 9.12
CA ALA A 10 13.27 47.00 7.84
C ALA A 10 14.20 45.78 7.90
N ALA A 11 14.98 45.65 8.97
CA ALA A 11 15.85 44.49 9.19
C ALA A 11 15.07 43.18 9.40
N GLN A 12 13.92 43.22 10.07
CA GLN A 12 13.06 42.04 10.26
C GLN A 12 12.37 41.61 8.96
N ILE A 13 11.85 42.56 8.18
CA ILE A 13 11.24 42.26 6.87
C ILE A 13 12.27 41.63 5.93
N GLY A 14 13.51 42.13 5.93
CA GLY A 14 14.61 41.56 5.16
C GLY A 14 14.91 40.11 5.54
N LYS A 15 14.97 39.79 6.84
CA LYS A 15 15.20 38.42 7.35
C LYS A 15 14.04 37.48 6.99
N THR A 16 12.80 37.91 7.18
CA THR A 16 11.61 37.10 6.86
C THR A 16 11.52 36.80 5.38
N ARG A 17 11.80 37.80 4.53
CA ARG A 17 11.84 37.62 3.08
C ARG A 17 12.91 36.61 2.67
N MET A 18 14.10 36.71 3.23
CA MET A 18 15.18 35.78 2.91
C MET A 18 14.86 34.34 3.35
N PHE A 19 14.27 34.18 4.54
CA PHE A 19 13.85 32.87 5.06
C PHE A 19 12.74 32.23 4.21
N LEU A 20 11.75 33.02 3.78
CA LEU A 20 10.71 32.56 2.86
C LEU A 20 11.31 32.13 1.52
N TYR A 21 12.21 32.94 0.94
CA TYR A 21 12.87 32.56 -0.31
C TYR A 21 13.70 31.29 -0.19
N THR A 22 14.46 31.11 0.90
CA THR A 22 15.24 29.87 1.07
C THR A 22 14.35 28.65 1.23
N ARG A 23 13.21 28.77 1.91
CA ARG A 23 12.25 27.68 2.07
C ARG A 23 11.49 27.35 0.79
N VAL A 24 11.14 28.36 0.00
CA VAL A 24 10.49 28.18 -1.30
C VAL A 24 11.48 27.56 -2.29
N ALA A 25 12.71 28.08 -2.37
CA ALA A 25 13.74 27.53 -3.25
C ALA A 25 14.07 26.08 -2.89
N ALA A 26 14.23 25.74 -1.59
CA ALA A 26 14.48 24.37 -1.17
C ALA A 26 13.29 23.43 -1.46
N ALA A 27 12.06 23.94 -1.47
CA ALA A 27 10.88 23.17 -1.85
C ALA A 27 10.83 22.97 -3.37
N GLU A 28 11.12 24.01 -4.13
CA GLU A 28 11.20 23.99 -5.59
C GLU A 28 12.30 23.03 -6.06
N ASP A 29 13.50 23.08 -5.48
CA ASP A 29 14.61 22.15 -5.76
C ASP A 29 14.23 20.70 -5.48
N LYS A 30 13.48 20.45 -4.39
CA LYS A 30 13.05 19.10 -4.03
C LYS A 30 11.95 18.59 -4.96
N VAL A 31 11.06 19.47 -5.40
CA VAL A 31 10.05 19.14 -6.41
C VAL A 31 10.71 18.89 -7.75
N ASN A 32 11.68 19.72 -8.15
CA ASN A 32 12.41 19.54 -9.41
C ASN A 32 13.23 18.26 -9.38
N SER A 33 13.96 17.98 -8.30
CA SER A 33 14.69 16.72 -8.13
C SER A 33 13.77 15.49 -8.13
N PHE A 34 12.59 15.60 -7.52
CA PHE A 34 11.59 14.54 -7.56
C PHE A 34 11.03 14.36 -8.97
N MET A 35 10.78 15.45 -9.70
CA MET A 35 10.25 15.43 -11.06
C MET A 35 11.30 14.91 -12.05
N ASP A 36 12.55 15.32 -11.93
CA ASP A 36 13.69 14.80 -12.70
C ASP A 36 13.86 13.30 -12.43
N SER A 37 13.79 12.89 -11.15
CA SER A 37 13.82 11.47 -10.79
C SER A 37 12.61 10.71 -11.33
N ALA A 38 11.42 11.32 -11.33
CA ALA A 38 10.20 10.73 -11.87
C ALA A 38 10.26 10.62 -13.39
N LEU A 39 10.84 11.59 -14.10
CA LEU A 39 11.05 11.58 -15.55
C LEU A 39 12.14 10.60 -15.96
N ASP A 40 13.24 10.51 -15.22
CA ASP A 40 14.27 9.48 -15.40
C ASP A 40 13.71 8.08 -15.11
N LEU A 41 12.86 7.98 -14.08
CA LEU A 41 12.09 6.76 -13.83
C LEU A 41 11.11 6.50 -14.97
N GLU A 42 10.39 7.48 -15.52
CA GLU A 42 9.49 7.27 -16.66
C GLU A 42 10.23 6.83 -17.93
N SER A 43 11.44 7.34 -18.18
CA SER A 43 12.33 6.89 -19.26
C SER A 43 12.77 5.43 -19.05
N SER A 44 13.17 5.09 -17.82
CA SER A 44 13.57 3.74 -17.44
C SER A 44 12.38 2.78 -17.38
N PHE A 45 11.20 3.24 -16.96
CA PHE A 45 9.94 2.50 -16.96
C PHE A 45 9.38 2.36 -18.36
N THR A 46 9.56 3.30 -19.29
CA THR A 46 9.10 3.15 -20.68
C THR A 46 9.91 2.09 -21.40
N SER A 47 11.24 2.06 -21.21
CA SER A 47 12.10 1.00 -21.74
C SER A 47 11.89 -0.34 -21.03
N THR A 48 11.57 -0.33 -19.73
CA THR A 48 11.32 -1.54 -18.95
C THR A 48 9.90 -2.08 -19.13
N ILE A 49 8.87 -1.24 -19.29
CA ILE A 49 7.50 -1.62 -19.67
C ILE A 49 7.48 -2.11 -21.12
N ALA A 50 8.28 -1.53 -22.02
CA ALA A 50 8.45 -2.09 -23.36
C ALA A 50 9.06 -3.51 -23.33
N SER A 51 9.80 -3.88 -22.28
CA SER A 51 10.33 -5.23 -22.08
C SER A 51 9.52 -6.13 -21.11
N LEU A 52 8.64 -5.54 -20.28
CA LEU A 52 7.73 -6.24 -19.36
C LEU A 52 6.29 -6.34 -19.88
N ALA A 53 5.96 -5.66 -20.99
CA ALA A 53 4.67 -5.80 -21.66
C ALA A 53 4.46 -7.28 -21.99
N PRO A 54 3.37 -7.89 -21.51
CA PRO A 54 3.06 -9.26 -21.86
C PRO A 54 2.93 -9.35 -23.40
N PRO A 55 3.46 -10.41 -24.04
CA PRO A 55 3.18 -10.63 -25.44
C PRO A 55 1.66 -10.59 -25.66
N PRO A 56 1.16 -9.97 -26.74
CA PRO A 56 -0.27 -9.75 -27.02
C PRO A 56 -1.11 -11.04 -27.14
N GLN A 57 -0.50 -12.20 -26.92
CA GLN A 57 -1.04 -13.54 -27.00
C GLN A 57 -1.50 -14.09 -25.62
N SER A 58 -1.24 -13.38 -24.52
CA SER A 58 -1.51 -13.89 -23.16
C SER A 58 -3.00 -13.80 -22.73
N GLY A 59 -3.84 -13.09 -23.47
CA GLY A 59 -5.28 -12.97 -23.17
C GLY A 59 -5.62 -12.11 -21.95
N GLU A 60 -4.63 -11.64 -21.17
CA GLU A 60 -4.82 -10.63 -20.12
C GLU A 60 -5.21 -9.28 -20.75
N LYS A 61 -6.48 -8.90 -20.63
CA LYS A 61 -6.90 -7.54 -20.96
C LYS A 61 -6.51 -6.62 -19.79
N LEU A 62 -5.38 -5.95 -19.94
CA LEU A 62 -4.90 -4.95 -18.97
C LEU A 62 -5.94 -3.83 -18.73
N MET A 63 -6.72 -3.47 -19.74
CA MET A 63 -7.71 -2.39 -19.67
C MET A 63 -8.88 -2.68 -18.70
N PRO A 64 -9.64 -3.80 -18.80
CA PRO A 64 -10.58 -4.21 -17.76
C PRO A 64 -9.91 -4.57 -16.44
N GLY A 65 -8.75 -5.23 -16.49
CA GLY A 65 -8.07 -5.71 -15.29
C GLY A 65 -7.65 -4.58 -14.35
N ALA A 66 -7.01 -3.55 -14.90
CA ALA A 66 -6.62 -2.35 -14.16
C ALA A 66 -7.83 -1.59 -13.60
N LEU A 67 -8.96 -1.57 -14.33
CA LEU A 67 -10.21 -0.98 -13.84
C LEU A 67 -10.74 -1.74 -12.61
N TYR A 68 -10.74 -3.07 -12.61
CA TYR A 68 -11.16 -3.84 -11.44
C TYR A 68 -10.25 -3.61 -10.23
N VAL A 69 -8.95 -3.48 -10.46
CA VAL A 69 -7.97 -3.14 -9.40
C VAL A 69 -8.25 -1.74 -8.83
N LEU A 70 -8.54 -0.77 -9.70
CA LEU A 70 -8.87 0.60 -9.29
C LEU A 70 -10.19 0.64 -8.51
N VAL A 71 -11.23 -0.06 -8.97
CA VAL A 71 -12.51 -0.16 -8.28
C VAL A 71 -12.35 -0.83 -6.92
N ALA A 72 -11.58 -1.91 -6.83
CA ALA A 72 -11.28 -2.58 -5.56
C ALA A 72 -10.55 -1.63 -4.59
N THR A 73 -9.54 -0.90 -5.07
CA THR A 73 -8.80 0.10 -4.30
C THR A 73 -9.72 1.20 -3.77
N MET A 74 -10.59 1.76 -4.63
CA MET A 74 -11.58 2.77 -4.23
C MET A 74 -12.56 2.23 -3.20
N THR A 75 -12.99 0.97 -3.35
CA THR A 75 -13.85 0.30 -2.38
C THR A 75 -13.15 0.19 -1.02
N GLY A 76 -11.86 -0.17 -0.99
CA GLY A 76 -11.04 -0.15 0.22
C GLY A 76 -10.91 1.25 0.85
N SER A 77 -10.83 2.30 0.03
CA SER A 77 -10.83 3.70 0.50
C SER A 77 -12.14 4.12 1.13
N ILE A 78 -13.26 3.73 0.54
CA ILE A 78 -14.59 4.01 1.08
C ILE A 78 -14.78 3.29 2.43
N ILE A 79 -14.39 2.02 2.52
CA ILE A 79 -14.53 1.23 3.76
C ILE A 79 -13.62 1.77 4.88
N SER A 80 -12.40 2.19 4.54
CA SER A 80 -11.46 2.76 5.51
C SER A 80 -11.74 4.22 5.87
N ARG A 81 -12.69 4.87 5.21
CA ARG A 81 -12.99 6.31 5.35
C ARG A 81 -13.28 6.75 6.79
N ASN A 82 -13.92 5.90 7.59
CA ASN A 82 -14.29 6.19 8.99
C ASN A 82 -13.42 5.43 10.01
N ARG A 83 -12.25 4.93 9.60
CA ARG A 83 -11.30 4.23 10.47
C ARG A 83 -10.07 5.12 10.73
N SER A 84 -9.15 4.63 11.56
CA SER A 84 -7.93 5.34 11.93
C SER A 84 -7.15 5.84 10.69
N ILE A 85 -6.39 6.94 10.84
CA ILE A 85 -5.59 7.54 9.76
C ILE A 85 -4.65 6.51 9.08
N LEU A 86 -4.18 5.53 9.85
CA LEU A 86 -3.37 4.42 9.38
C LEU A 86 -4.17 3.47 8.47
N LEU A 87 -5.38 3.06 8.89
CA LEU A 87 -6.24 2.22 8.05
C LEU A 87 -6.68 2.93 6.76
N ARG A 88 -6.91 4.24 6.84
CA ARG A 88 -7.29 5.07 5.70
C ARG A 88 -6.24 5.10 4.59
N GLY A 89 -4.95 5.00 4.96
CA GLY A 89 -3.85 4.89 4.00
C GLY A 89 -3.54 3.45 3.60
N ALA A 90 -3.50 2.53 4.56
CA ALA A 90 -3.04 1.16 4.32
C ALA A 90 -4.08 0.28 3.62
N LEU A 91 -5.37 0.39 3.98
CA LEU A 91 -6.40 -0.50 3.47
C LEU A 91 -6.60 -0.41 1.95
N PRO A 92 -6.68 0.80 1.33
CA PRO A 92 -6.79 0.91 -0.12
C PRO A 92 -5.60 0.26 -0.84
N LEU A 93 -4.38 0.45 -0.31
CA LEU A 93 -3.17 -0.10 -0.89
C LEU A 93 -3.16 -1.63 -0.84
N VAL A 94 -3.49 -2.21 0.32
CA VAL A 94 -3.56 -3.67 0.48
C VAL A 94 -4.61 -4.27 -0.46
N VAL A 95 -5.79 -3.65 -0.54
CA VAL A 95 -6.88 -4.13 -1.40
C VAL A 95 -6.51 -3.98 -2.89
N GLY A 96 -5.88 -2.88 -3.28
CA GLY A 96 -5.43 -2.66 -4.66
C GLY A 96 -4.34 -3.65 -5.09
N ILE A 97 -3.32 -3.85 -4.25
CA ILE A 97 -2.25 -4.81 -4.53
C ILE A 97 -2.82 -6.23 -4.58
N GLY A 98 -3.71 -6.59 -3.65
CA GLY A 98 -4.38 -7.89 -3.62
C GLY A 98 -5.23 -8.13 -4.87
N ALA A 99 -6.01 -7.14 -5.30
CA ALA A 99 -6.79 -7.21 -6.53
C ALA A 99 -5.87 -7.35 -7.76
N GLY A 100 -4.72 -6.67 -7.78
CA GLY A 100 -3.72 -6.82 -8.84
C GLY A 100 -3.20 -8.24 -8.96
N TRP A 101 -2.95 -8.93 -7.84
CA TRP A 101 -2.55 -10.33 -7.84
C TRP A 101 -3.64 -11.30 -8.29
N ILE A 102 -4.92 -10.97 -8.05
CA ILE A 102 -6.06 -11.82 -8.44
C ILE A 102 -6.40 -11.63 -9.92
N VAL A 103 -6.40 -10.38 -10.38
CA VAL A 103 -6.90 -9.99 -11.71
C VAL A 103 -5.79 -10.00 -12.76
N LEU A 104 -4.55 -9.70 -12.37
CA LEU A 104 -3.38 -9.60 -13.25
C LEU A 104 -2.19 -10.42 -12.68
N PRO A 105 -2.34 -11.74 -12.51
CA PRO A 105 -1.35 -12.58 -11.84
C PRO A 105 -0.02 -12.65 -12.59
N ILE A 106 -0.02 -12.64 -13.92
CA ILE A 106 1.23 -12.74 -14.71
C ILE A 106 1.99 -11.43 -14.64
N THR A 107 1.29 -10.30 -14.79
CA THR A 107 1.87 -8.96 -14.67
C THR A 107 2.50 -8.76 -13.28
N MET A 108 1.81 -9.15 -12.20
CA MET A 108 2.36 -9.01 -10.85
C MET A 108 3.59 -9.89 -10.60
N ARG A 109 3.66 -11.10 -11.17
CA ARG A 109 4.86 -11.95 -11.09
C ARG A 109 6.05 -11.32 -11.82
N ASN A 110 5.84 -10.77 -13.01
CA ASN A 110 6.91 -10.11 -13.77
C ASN A 110 7.44 -8.88 -13.02
N VAL A 111 6.56 -8.09 -12.42
CA VAL A 111 6.94 -6.95 -11.57
C VAL A 111 7.70 -7.41 -10.33
N SER A 112 7.25 -8.48 -9.65
CA SER A 112 7.96 -9.01 -8.49
C SER A 112 9.35 -9.54 -8.84
N ASP A 113 9.49 -10.21 -9.99
CA ASP A 113 10.78 -10.73 -10.45
C ASP A 113 11.75 -9.60 -10.82
N LEU A 114 11.24 -8.50 -11.38
CA LEU A 114 12.04 -7.31 -11.66
C LEU A 114 12.50 -6.61 -10.38
N VAL A 115 11.59 -6.43 -9.42
CA VAL A 115 11.91 -5.88 -8.09
C VAL A 115 12.98 -6.74 -7.43
N TRP A 116 12.83 -8.06 -7.46
CA TRP A 116 13.80 -9.00 -6.89
C TRP A 116 15.17 -8.91 -7.55
N LYS A 117 15.24 -8.83 -8.89
CA LYS A 117 16.50 -8.63 -9.62
C LYS A 117 17.21 -7.32 -9.25
N TYR A 118 16.44 -6.25 -9.05
CA TYR A 118 17.00 -4.97 -8.63
C TYR A 118 17.49 -5.03 -7.17
N GLU A 119 16.71 -5.68 -6.31
CA GLU A 119 16.99 -5.83 -4.89
C GLU A 119 18.21 -6.73 -4.63
N GLN A 120 18.45 -7.76 -5.45
CA GLN A 120 19.67 -8.57 -5.42
C GLN A 120 20.96 -7.77 -5.61
N ARG A 121 20.89 -6.59 -6.26
CA ARG A 121 22.04 -5.71 -6.43
C ARG A 121 22.43 -5.01 -5.12
N PHE A 122 21.55 -5.02 -4.12
CA PHE A 122 21.75 -4.45 -2.79
C PHE A 122 21.55 -5.52 -1.71
N PRO A 123 22.63 -6.19 -1.25
CA PRO A 123 22.53 -7.38 -0.38
C PRO A 123 21.78 -7.12 0.94
N ALA A 124 21.88 -5.91 1.50
CA ALA A 124 21.16 -5.54 2.72
C ALA A 124 19.62 -5.50 2.55
N ILE A 125 19.13 -5.22 1.35
CA ILE A 125 17.69 -5.18 1.06
C ILE A 125 17.19 -6.59 0.71
N ALA A 126 17.98 -7.36 -0.05
CA ALA A 126 17.69 -8.76 -0.39
C ALA A 126 17.50 -9.66 0.84
N ASP A 127 18.38 -9.55 1.85
CA ASP A 127 18.23 -10.29 3.11
C ASP A 127 16.97 -9.89 3.88
N GLY A 128 16.62 -8.60 3.84
CA GLY A 128 15.38 -8.07 4.40
C GLY A 128 14.14 -8.64 3.72
N HIS A 129 14.16 -8.76 2.39
CA HIS A 129 13.09 -9.35 1.60
C HIS A 129 12.87 -10.83 1.94
N ILE A 130 13.94 -11.63 1.98
CA ILE A 130 13.87 -13.06 2.31
C ILE A 130 13.29 -13.26 3.71
N ARG A 131 13.79 -12.50 4.69
CA ARG A 131 13.26 -12.57 6.07
C ARG A 131 11.80 -12.15 6.16
N THR A 132 11.40 -11.12 5.41
CA THR A 132 10.01 -10.66 5.35
C THR A 132 9.12 -11.73 4.72
N ARG A 133 9.55 -12.36 3.63
CA ARG A 133 8.85 -13.45 2.96
C ARG A 133 8.65 -14.64 3.89
N GLU A 134 9.69 -15.07 4.59
CA GLU A 134 9.59 -16.14 5.59
C GLU A 134 8.62 -15.79 6.72
N GLY A 135 8.63 -14.54 7.18
CA GLY A 135 7.71 -14.02 8.19
C GLY A 135 6.26 -14.09 7.71
N VAL A 136 5.98 -13.65 6.48
CA VAL A 136 4.66 -13.73 5.86
C VAL A 136 4.20 -15.18 5.69
N GLU A 137 5.09 -16.08 5.25
CA GLU A 137 4.76 -17.50 5.08
C GLU A 137 4.44 -18.19 6.42
N LYS A 138 5.19 -17.86 7.48
CA LYS A 138 4.91 -18.32 8.84
C LYS A 138 3.57 -17.77 9.34
N ALA A 139 3.31 -16.48 9.14
CA ALA A 139 2.04 -15.85 9.51
C ALA A 139 0.85 -16.47 8.75
N TRP A 140 1.00 -16.77 7.46
CA TRP A 140 -0.02 -17.43 6.65
C TRP A 140 -0.32 -18.84 7.15
N ARG A 141 0.71 -19.64 7.44
CA ARG A 141 0.55 -20.97 8.05
C ARG A 141 -0.19 -20.89 9.38
N MET A 142 0.21 -19.95 10.23
CA MET A 142 -0.42 -19.73 11.54
C MET A 142 -1.89 -19.31 11.38
N ALA A 143 -2.19 -18.39 10.48
CA ALA A 143 -3.56 -17.96 10.19
C ALA A 143 -4.43 -19.13 9.70
N ARG A 144 -3.93 -19.99 8.80
CA ARG A 144 -4.64 -21.18 8.33
C ARG A 144 -4.93 -22.17 9.45
N VAL A 145 -3.97 -22.41 10.34
CA VAL A 145 -4.16 -23.32 11.47
C VAL A 145 -5.17 -22.77 12.47
N HIS A 146 -5.12 -21.48 12.79
CA HIS A 146 -6.05 -20.87 13.74
C HIS A 146 -7.46 -20.65 13.17
N THR A 147 -7.60 -20.43 11.87
CA THR A 147 -8.93 -20.36 11.23
C THR A 147 -9.64 -21.71 11.26
N GLN A 148 -8.92 -22.81 11.06
CA GLN A 148 -9.50 -24.14 11.22
C GLN A 148 -9.98 -24.40 12.65
N GLN A 149 -9.24 -23.94 13.66
CA GLN A 149 -9.67 -24.02 15.06
C GLN A 149 -10.89 -23.14 15.34
N ALA A 150 -10.95 -21.94 14.76
CA ALA A 150 -12.09 -21.03 14.91
C ALA A 150 -13.38 -21.62 14.31
N VAL A 151 -13.30 -22.30 13.16
CA VAL A 151 -14.46 -22.98 12.56
C VAL A 151 -15.00 -24.04 13.49
N ASN A 152 -14.14 -24.90 14.05
CA ASN A 152 -14.57 -25.95 14.98
C ASN A 152 -15.26 -25.35 16.23
N ILE A 153 -14.75 -24.23 16.76
CA ILE A 153 -15.36 -23.53 17.92
C ILE A 153 -16.74 -22.95 17.56
N VAL A 154 -16.91 -22.45 16.33
CA VAL A 154 -18.19 -21.93 15.86
C VAL A 154 -19.20 -23.07 15.70
N ASP A 155 -18.78 -24.19 15.11
CA ASP A 155 -19.61 -25.38 14.94
C ASP A 155 -20.07 -25.93 16.30
N ASP A 156 -19.17 -26.03 17.28
CA ASP A 156 -19.50 -26.46 18.65
C ASP A 156 -20.49 -25.51 19.33
N LYS A 157 -20.33 -24.19 19.14
CA LYS A 157 -21.25 -23.17 19.69
C LYS A 157 -22.62 -23.21 19.03
N VAL A 158 -22.69 -23.44 17.72
CA VAL A 158 -23.95 -23.57 16.99
C VAL A 158 -24.67 -24.85 17.42
N ALA A 159 -23.94 -25.95 17.61
CA ALA A 159 -24.50 -27.20 18.11
C ALA A 159 -25.07 -27.04 19.54
N SER A 160 -24.30 -26.43 20.45
CA SER A 160 -24.76 -26.16 21.83
C SER A 160 -25.94 -25.19 21.89
N GLY A 161 -25.93 -24.16 21.04
CA GLY A 161 -27.06 -23.22 20.90
C GLY A 161 -28.33 -23.92 20.42
N ARG A 162 -28.20 -24.82 19.44
CA ARG A 162 -29.32 -25.65 18.95
C ARG A 162 -29.87 -26.57 20.04
N GLU A 163 -29.00 -27.24 20.80
CA GLU A 163 -29.39 -28.11 21.91
C GLU A 163 -30.15 -27.34 23.01
N THR A 164 -29.69 -26.14 23.34
CA THR A 164 -30.35 -25.26 24.33
C THR A 164 -31.76 -24.87 23.87
N VAL A 165 -31.94 -24.56 22.58
CA VAL A 165 -33.25 -24.27 22.00
C VAL A 165 -34.14 -25.51 22.00
N GLU A 166 -33.61 -26.68 21.66
CA GLU A 166 -34.34 -27.95 21.69
C GLU A 166 -34.77 -28.34 23.12
N GLU A 167 -33.93 -28.14 24.13
CA GLU A 167 -34.30 -28.33 25.54
C GLU A 167 -35.40 -27.37 26.01
N TRP A 168 -35.31 -26.10 25.60
CA TRP A 168 -36.32 -25.10 25.95
C TRP A 168 -37.69 -25.44 25.35
N VAL A 169 -37.72 -25.89 24.09
CA VAL A 169 -38.95 -26.37 23.44
C VAL A 169 -39.50 -27.63 24.12
N LYS A 170 -38.65 -28.55 24.57
CA LYS A 170 -39.07 -29.76 25.32
C LYS A 170 -39.61 -29.46 26.72
N LYS A 171 -39.10 -28.43 27.40
CA LYS A 171 -39.56 -27.99 28.74
C LYS A 171 -40.78 -27.05 28.69
N GLY A 172 -41.06 -26.45 27.53
CA GLY A 172 -42.11 -25.45 27.32
C GLY A 172 -43.46 -25.99 26.84
N LYS A 173 -43.68 -27.31 26.93
CA LYS A 173 -44.99 -27.93 26.71
C LYS A 173 -45.35 -28.83 27.89
#